data_AF-A0A937WCN8-F1
#
_entry.id   AF-A0A937WCN8-F1
#
_cell.length_a   1.000
_cell.length_b   1.000
_cell.length_c   1.000
_cell.angle_alpha   90.00
_cell.angle_beta   90.00
_cell.angle_gamma   90.00
#
_symmetry.space_group_name_H-M   'P 1'
#
loop_
_entity.id
_entity.type
_entity.pdbx_description
1 polymer ?
#
loop_
_entity_poly.entity_id
_entity_poly.type
_entity_poly.pdbx_seq_one_letter_code
_entity_poly.pdbx_strand_id
1 'polypeptide(L)'
;MRHFILLMIGMLLLTFVVTFAFSALLDDNVVLYLPFDEGKGQVAKDQSNLGNDGEIRNAKWVEGKYGSALEFNGKDAEVRVPDNKSFDLTAITLEVWYNPGDEGVGAGWRVIINKAVGEWISSSPMMPPLIFSIEMMALNQMEM
;
A
#
# COMPACT_ATOMS: atom_id res chain seq x y z
N MET A 1 24.43 11.84 -36.23
CA MET A 1 24.70 10.62 -35.45
C MET A 1 25.35 10.89 -34.09
N ARG A 2 26.49 11.60 -33.97
CA ARG A 2 27.15 11.90 -32.67
C ARG A 2 26.27 12.62 -31.62
N HIS A 3 25.51 13.64 -32.03
CA HIS A 3 24.62 14.39 -31.13
C HIS A 3 23.42 13.55 -30.63
N PHE A 4 22.92 12.63 -31.45
CA PHE A 4 21.82 11.73 -31.07
C PHE A 4 22.27 10.69 -30.03
N ILE A 5 23.50 10.17 -30.17
CA ILE A 5 24.08 9.21 -29.23
C ILE A 5 24.30 9.86 -27.84
N LEU A 6 24.78 11.11 -27.78
CA LEU A 6 24.98 11.83 -26.52
C LEU A 6 23.64 12.09 -25.79
N LEU A 7 22.58 12.40 -26.52
CA LEU A 7 21.24 12.56 -25.95
C LEU A 7 20.70 11.23 -25.42
N MET A 8 20.88 10.11 -26.14
CA MET A 8 20.47 8.79 -25.63
C MET A 8 21.23 8.38 -24.37
N ILE A 9 22.54 8.62 -24.31
CA ILE A 9 23.35 8.33 -23.11
C ILE A 9 22.91 9.21 -21.94
N GLY A 10 22.68 10.51 -22.18
CA GLY A 10 22.18 11.43 -21.16
C GLY A 10 20.82 11.01 -20.61
N MET A 11 19.89 10.58 -21.48
CA MET A 11 18.57 10.10 -21.06
C MET A 11 18.67 8.79 -20.27
N LEU A 12 19.55 7.87 -20.67
CA LEU A 12 19.80 6.61 -19.96
C LEU A 12 20.41 6.85 -18.56
N LEU A 13 21.36 7.78 -18.47
CA LEU A 13 21.97 8.19 -17.19
C LEU A 13 20.95 8.88 -16.29
N LEU A 14 20.11 9.76 -16.85
CA LEU A 14 19.05 10.40 -16.09
C LEU A 14 18.05 9.37 -15.55
N THR A 15 17.60 8.41 -16.38
CA THR A 15 16.71 7.35 -15.92
C THR A 15 17.36 6.50 -14.83
N PHE A 16 18.64 6.17 -14.96
CA PHE A 16 19.38 5.39 -13.96
C PHE A 16 19.51 6.14 -12.62
N VAL A 17 19.82 7.44 -12.66
CA VAL A 17 19.92 8.29 -11.47
C VAL A 17 18.55 8.41 -10.78
N VAL A 18 17.47 8.59 -11.54
CA VAL A 18 16.11 8.69 -10.99
C VAL A 18 15.67 7.37 -10.34
N THR A 19 15.91 6.23 -10.99
CA THR A 19 15.53 4.93 -10.40
C THR A 19 16.37 4.59 -9.16
N PHE A 20 17.67 4.90 -9.17
CA PHE A 20 18.55 4.65 -8.03
C PHE A 20 18.18 5.52 -6.83
N ALA A 21 17.86 6.80 -7.05
CA ALA A 21 17.43 7.71 -6.00
C ALA A 21 16.07 7.29 -5.40
N PHE A 22 15.14 6.80 -6.21
CA PHE A 22 13.84 6.30 -5.74
C PHE A 22 14.00 5.02 -4.89
N SER A 23 14.84 4.08 -5.32
CA SER A 23 15.18 2.89 -4.52
C SER A 23 15.88 3.26 -3.20
N ALA A 24 16.69 4.31 -3.19
CA ALA A 24 17.36 4.80 -1.98
C ALA A 24 16.43 5.59 -1.04
N LEU A 25 15.25 6.01 -1.50
CA LEU A 25 14.23 6.69 -0.67
C LEU A 25 13.36 5.69 0.11
N LEU A 26 13.27 4.44 -0.34
CA LEU A 26 12.58 3.38 0.40
C LEU A 26 13.52 2.82 1.47
N ASP A 27 13.16 3.02 2.73
CA ASP A 27 13.87 2.42 3.86
C ASP A 27 13.77 0.89 3.77
N ASP A 28 14.91 0.19 3.84
CA ASP A 28 14.99 -1.28 3.83
C ASP A 28 14.19 -1.94 4.97
N ASN A 29 13.78 -1.16 5.98
CA ASN A 29 12.92 -1.61 7.07
C ASN A 29 11.43 -1.57 6.74
N VAL A 30 11.03 -1.10 5.55
CA VAL A 30 9.64 -1.14 5.09
C VAL A 30 9.31 -2.52 4.56
N VAL A 31 8.39 -3.20 5.24
CA VAL A 31 8.02 -4.59 4.96
C VAL A 31 6.88 -4.74 3.94
N LEU A 32 6.06 -3.70 3.80
CA LEU A 32 4.87 -3.66 2.95
C LEU A 32 4.45 -2.22 2.66
N TYR A 33 4.51 -1.79 1.42
CA TYR A 33 4.05 -0.46 1.00
C TYR A 33 3.06 -0.58 -0.14
N LEU A 34 1.77 -0.31 0.14
CA LEU A 34 0.70 -0.38 -0.85
C LEU A 34 0.11 1.02 -1.05
N PRO A 35 0.65 1.83 -1.99
CA PRO A 35 0.14 3.18 -2.23
C PRO A 35 -1.23 3.19 -2.93
N PHE A 36 -1.57 2.11 -3.66
CA PHE A 36 -2.79 1.99 -4.47
C PHE A 36 -2.85 2.98 -5.64
N ASP A 37 -1.70 3.24 -6.28
CA ASP A 37 -1.62 4.11 -7.44
C ASP A 37 -1.91 3.39 -8.78
N GLU A 38 -2.14 2.08 -8.77
CA GLU A 38 -2.39 1.30 -9.99
C GLU A 38 -3.71 1.68 -10.68
N GLY A 39 -4.73 2.03 -9.89
CA GLY A 39 -6.04 2.49 -10.35
C GLY A 39 -6.87 1.45 -11.12
N LYS A 40 -6.38 0.22 -11.26
CA LYS A 40 -7.07 -0.89 -11.96
C LYS A 40 -6.47 -2.25 -11.61
N GLY A 41 -7.22 -3.30 -11.94
CA GLY A 41 -6.79 -4.69 -11.75
C GLY A 41 -7.11 -5.21 -10.36
N GLN A 42 -6.59 -6.40 -10.06
CA GLN A 42 -6.86 -7.15 -8.83
C GLN A 42 -5.61 -7.35 -7.96
N VAL A 43 -4.53 -6.61 -8.24
CA VAL A 43 -3.29 -6.68 -7.49
C VAL A 43 -2.95 -5.28 -6.99
N ALA A 44 -2.76 -5.15 -5.68
CA ALA A 44 -2.14 -4.00 -5.05
C ALA A 44 -0.65 -4.30 -4.94
N LYS A 45 0.19 -3.54 -5.65
CA LYS A 45 1.62 -3.84 -5.67
C LYS A 45 2.31 -3.33 -4.43
N ASP A 46 3.12 -4.20 -3.87
CA ASP A 46 4.09 -3.82 -2.86
C ASP A 46 5.24 -3.06 -3.52
N GLN A 47 5.34 -1.78 -3.18
CA GLN A 47 6.42 -0.91 -3.60
C GLN A 47 7.61 -0.93 -2.62
N SER A 48 7.56 -1.77 -1.57
CA SER A 48 8.76 -2.12 -0.81
C SER A 48 9.72 -2.98 -1.64
N ASN A 49 10.90 -3.26 -1.08
CA ASN A 49 11.88 -4.14 -1.70
C ASN A 49 11.58 -5.64 -1.51
N LEU A 50 10.43 -6.01 -0.91
CA LEU A 50 10.11 -7.40 -0.53
C LEU A 50 9.07 -8.09 -1.40
N GLY A 51 8.31 -7.35 -2.21
CA GLY A 51 7.36 -7.93 -3.18
C GLY A 51 6.19 -8.66 -2.53
N ASN A 52 5.73 -8.18 -1.38
CA ASN A 52 4.56 -8.69 -0.66
C ASN A 52 3.25 -8.17 -1.28
N ASP A 53 3.04 -8.42 -2.58
CA ASP A 53 1.87 -7.98 -3.33
C ASP A 53 0.56 -8.47 -2.69
N GLY A 54 -0.46 -7.61 -2.68
CA GLY A 54 -1.78 -7.91 -2.17
C GLY A 54 -2.78 -8.27 -3.26
N GLU A 55 -3.60 -9.29 -3.01
CA GLU A 55 -4.75 -9.63 -3.85
C GLU A 55 -5.96 -8.78 -3.44
N ILE A 56 -6.51 -8.01 -4.38
CA ILE A 56 -7.70 -7.17 -4.16
C ILE A 56 -8.95 -8.01 -4.41
N ARG A 57 -9.82 -8.07 -3.40
CA ARG A 57 -11.09 -8.81 -3.45
C ARG A 57 -12.25 -7.88 -3.14
N ASN A 58 -13.28 -7.89 -4.00
CA ASN A 58 -14.54 -7.15 -3.85
C ASN A 58 -14.45 -5.63 -3.59
N ALA A 59 -13.24 -5.04 -3.62
CA ALA A 59 -13.02 -3.60 -3.53
C ALA A 59 -13.02 -2.97 -4.93
N LYS A 60 -13.26 -1.65 -4.97
CA LYS A 60 -13.32 -0.86 -6.21
C LYS A 60 -12.27 0.23 -6.19
N TRP A 61 -11.67 0.50 -7.34
CA TRP A 61 -10.80 1.65 -7.50
C TRP A 61 -11.61 2.95 -7.52
N VAL A 62 -11.17 3.94 -6.75
CA VAL A 62 -11.74 5.29 -6.65
C VAL A 62 -10.63 6.33 -6.67
N GLU A 63 -10.99 7.60 -6.80
CA GLU A 63 -10.04 8.70 -6.62
C GLU A 63 -9.64 8.80 -5.15
N GLY A 64 -8.34 8.79 -4.88
CA GLY A 64 -7.78 8.90 -3.55
C GLY A 64 -7.47 10.35 -3.16
N LYS A 65 -6.97 10.55 -1.95
CA LYS A 65 -6.38 11.84 -1.56
C LYS A 65 -5.17 12.18 -2.42
N TYR A 66 -4.38 11.15 -2.74
CA TYR A 66 -3.27 11.17 -3.68
C TYR A 66 -3.52 10.02 -4.65
N GLY A 67 -3.46 10.30 -5.97
CA GLY A 67 -3.63 9.26 -6.98
C GLY A 67 -4.95 8.50 -6.86
N SER A 68 -4.85 7.18 -6.84
CA SER A 68 -6.01 6.29 -6.69
C SER A 68 -6.08 5.74 -5.25
N ALA A 69 -7.24 5.22 -4.90
CA ALA A 69 -7.44 4.46 -3.66
C ALA A 69 -8.43 3.34 -3.92
N LEU A 70 -8.65 2.49 -2.92
CA LEU A 70 -9.62 1.41 -3.02
C LEU A 70 -10.77 1.61 -2.04
N GLU A 71 -12.00 1.61 -2.55
CA GLU A 71 -13.26 1.55 -1.81
C GLU A 71 -13.68 0.08 -1.59
N PHE A 72 -13.53 -0.40 -0.37
CA PHE A 72 -14.18 -1.55 0.22
C PHE A 72 -15.67 -1.31 0.45
N ASN A 73 -16.44 -2.39 0.62
CA ASN A 73 -17.89 -2.37 0.85
C ASN A 73 -18.30 -2.65 2.31
N GLY A 74 -17.33 -2.83 3.21
CA GLY A 74 -17.54 -3.17 4.62
C GLY A 74 -18.11 -4.57 4.89
N LYS A 75 -18.24 -5.43 3.89
CA LYS A 75 -18.77 -6.78 4.04
C LYS A 75 -17.68 -7.83 3.85
N ASP A 76 -17.13 -7.88 2.64
CA ASP A 76 -16.24 -8.92 2.14
C ASP A 76 -15.16 -8.36 1.20
N ALA A 77 -15.01 -7.04 1.16
CA ALA A 77 -13.94 -6.40 0.43
C ALA A 77 -12.67 -6.31 1.29
N GLU A 78 -11.57 -6.82 0.75
CA GLU A 78 -10.27 -6.88 1.43
C GLU A 78 -9.12 -6.77 0.41
N VAL A 79 -7.94 -6.42 0.91
CA VAL A 79 -6.68 -6.80 0.27
C VAL A 79 -6.02 -7.86 1.11
N ARG A 80 -5.76 -8.99 0.48
CA ARG A 80 -5.13 -10.14 1.11
C ARG A 80 -3.69 -10.25 0.66
N VAL A 81 -2.77 -10.03 1.61
CA VAL A 81 -1.35 -10.28 1.40
C VAL A 81 -1.03 -11.67 1.96
N PRO A 82 -0.46 -12.60 1.15
CA PRO A 82 -0.02 -13.90 1.64
C PRO A 82 1.01 -13.79 2.76
N ASP A 83 1.00 -14.74 3.69
CA ASP A 83 1.99 -14.78 4.76
C ASP A 83 3.41 -14.98 4.20
N ASN A 84 4.37 -14.30 4.82
CA ASN A 84 5.77 -14.29 4.46
C ASN A 84 6.60 -14.13 5.75
N LYS A 85 7.80 -14.70 5.79
CA LYS A 85 8.75 -14.54 6.90
C LYS A 85 9.08 -13.08 7.19
N SER A 86 8.98 -12.18 6.21
CA SER A 86 9.13 -10.75 6.44
C SER A 86 8.11 -10.18 7.41
N PHE A 87 6.97 -10.85 7.62
CA PHE A 87 5.94 -10.48 8.59
C PHE A 87 6.13 -11.12 9.99
N ASP A 88 7.23 -11.85 10.23
CA ASP A 88 7.59 -12.38 11.55
C ASP A 88 8.26 -11.29 12.42
N LEU A 89 7.50 -10.21 12.67
CA LEU A 89 7.99 -9.00 13.30
C LEU A 89 7.92 -9.07 14.83
N THR A 90 8.94 -8.53 15.50
CA THR A 90 8.98 -8.39 16.97
C THR A 90 8.56 -6.99 17.44
N ALA A 91 8.60 -6.01 16.55
CA ALA A 91 8.09 -4.66 16.71
C ALA A 91 7.53 -4.18 15.37
N ILE A 92 6.51 -3.33 15.40
CA ILE A 92 5.85 -2.83 14.19
C ILE A 92 5.44 -1.38 14.38
N THR A 93 5.62 -0.59 13.32
CA THR A 93 4.99 0.72 13.14
C THR A 93 4.04 0.59 11.96
N LEU A 94 2.82 1.13 12.11
CA LEU A 94 1.81 1.14 11.06
C LEU A 94 1.38 2.58 10.80
N GLU A 95 1.27 2.93 9.54
CA GLU A 95 0.72 4.20 9.07
C GLU A 95 -0.27 3.91 7.93
N VAL A 96 -1.33 4.72 7.84
CA VAL A 96 -2.43 4.49 6.90
C VAL A 96 -3.17 5.80 6.62
N TRP A 97 -3.50 6.03 5.34
CA TRP A 97 -4.50 7.02 4.94
C TRP A 97 -5.86 6.35 4.84
N TYR A 98 -6.80 6.84 5.63
CA TYR A 98 -8.15 6.30 5.73
C TYR A 98 -9.19 7.42 5.68
N ASN A 99 -10.25 7.19 4.91
CA ASN A 99 -11.44 8.02 4.94
C ASN A 99 -12.62 7.20 5.51
N PRO A 100 -13.22 7.61 6.65
CA PRO A 100 -14.37 6.91 7.24
C PRO A 100 -15.68 7.06 6.47
N GLY A 101 -15.70 7.86 5.40
CA GLY A 101 -16.92 8.21 4.69
C GLY A 101 -17.85 9.11 5.52
N ASP A 102 -19.01 9.42 4.95
CA ASP A 102 -19.95 10.38 5.54
C ASP A 102 -20.67 9.84 6.79
N GLU A 103 -20.73 8.52 6.94
CA GLU A 103 -21.36 7.87 8.11
C GLU A 103 -20.42 7.84 9.35
N GLY A 104 -19.16 8.24 9.18
CA GLY A 104 -18.15 8.15 10.23
C GLY A 104 -17.83 6.70 10.63
N VAL A 105 -17.16 6.53 11.77
CA VAL A 105 -16.74 5.20 12.24
C VAL A 105 -17.94 4.35 12.72
N GLY A 106 -19.08 4.98 13.04
CA GLY A 106 -20.27 4.32 13.56
C GLY A 106 -20.03 3.63 14.92
N ALA A 107 -20.96 2.76 15.32
CA ALA A 107 -20.79 1.91 16.51
C ALA A 107 -20.07 0.60 16.18
N GLY A 108 -19.19 0.14 17.07
CA GLY A 108 -18.44 -1.11 16.96
C GLY A 108 -16.98 -0.94 16.55
N TRP A 109 -16.30 -2.07 16.32
CA TRP A 109 -14.91 -2.07 15.86
C TRP A 109 -14.84 -1.97 14.34
N ARG A 110 -13.88 -1.18 13.83
CA ARG A 110 -13.49 -1.16 12.42
C ARG A 110 -12.04 -1.64 12.34
N VAL A 111 -11.84 -2.77 11.70
CA VAL A 111 -10.51 -3.35 11.50
C VAL A 111 -9.94 -2.75 10.22
N ILE A 112 -8.85 -2.01 10.34
CA ILE A 112 -8.14 -1.41 9.20
C ILE A 112 -7.06 -2.37 8.70
N ILE A 113 -6.31 -2.98 9.63
CA ILE A 113 -5.26 -3.96 9.34
C ILE A 113 -5.40 -5.12 10.32
N ASN A 114 -5.19 -6.33 9.82
CA ASN A 114 -5.07 -7.52 10.64
C ASN A 114 -3.98 -8.47 10.09
N LYS A 115 -3.30 -9.16 11.02
CA LYS A 115 -2.58 -10.40 10.76
C LYS A 115 -3.23 -11.55 11.54
N ALA A 116 -3.64 -12.61 10.84
CA ALA A 116 -4.26 -13.80 11.43
C ALA A 116 -3.91 -15.05 10.64
N VAL A 117 -4.14 -16.22 11.24
CA VAL A 117 -4.02 -17.52 10.58
C VAL A 117 -5.43 -17.99 10.17
N GLY A 118 -5.63 -18.30 8.89
CA GLY A 118 -6.90 -18.81 8.35
C GLY A 118 -7.70 -17.78 7.53
N GLU A 119 -8.92 -18.16 7.14
CA GLU A 119 -9.85 -17.30 6.40
C GLU A 119 -10.50 -16.26 7.33
N TRP A 120 -10.57 -15.01 6.86
CA TRP A 120 -11.33 -13.95 7.53
C TRP A 120 -12.83 -14.22 7.37
N ILE A 121 -13.52 -14.54 8.47
CA ILE A 121 -14.98 -14.68 8.49
C ILE A 121 -15.54 -13.47 9.25
N SER A 122 -16.00 -12.45 8.52
CA SER A 122 -16.72 -11.33 9.14
C SER A 122 -18.11 -11.84 9.58
N SER A 123 -18.29 -12.12 10.87
CA SER A 123 -19.60 -12.55 11.40
C SER A 123 -20.56 -11.36 11.61
N SER A 124 -20.25 -10.16 11.11
CA SER A 124 -21.05 -8.94 11.33
C SER A 124 -21.87 -8.57 10.09
N PRO A 125 -23.22 -8.46 10.17
CA PRO A 125 -24.08 -8.35 8.99
C PRO A 125 -24.06 -7.01 8.23
N MET A 126 -23.40 -5.98 8.74
CA MET A 126 -23.38 -4.64 8.14
C MET A 126 -22.08 -3.94 8.50
N MET A 127 -21.16 -3.74 7.54
CA MET A 127 -20.30 -2.57 7.60
C MET A 127 -20.43 -1.77 6.30
N PRO A 128 -20.41 -0.43 6.36
CA PRO A 128 -20.47 0.46 5.20
C PRO A 128 -19.13 0.49 4.42
N PRO A 129 -19.10 1.06 3.20
CA PRO A 129 -17.90 1.07 2.37
C PRO A 129 -16.71 1.82 3.01
N LEU A 130 -15.49 1.27 2.90
CA LEU A 130 -14.26 1.79 3.52
C LEU A 130 -13.27 2.16 2.40
N ILE A 131 -12.50 3.24 2.48
CA ILE A 131 -11.42 3.51 1.51
C ILE A 131 -10.05 3.26 2.16
N PHE A 132 -9.11 2.55 1.51
CA PHE A 132 -7.74 2.38 2.01
C PHE A 132 -6.65 2.83 1.05
N SER A 133 -5.64 3.50 1.63
CA SER A 133 -4.27 3.53 1.12
C SER A 133 -3.24 3.32 2.24
N ILE A 134 -2.24 2.45 2.03
CA ILE A 134 -1.25 2.03 3.03
C ILE A 134 0.10 2.67 2.66
N GLU A 135 0.47 3.70 3.39
CA GLU A 135 1.81 4.27 3.35
C GLU A 135 2.53 3.85 4.63
N MET A 136 3.61 3.08 4.52
CA MET A 136 4.46 2.73 5.67
C MET A 136 5.77 3.52 5.55
N MET A 137 5.94 4.56 6.37
CA MET A 137 7.25 5.16 6.59
C MET A 137 7.84 4.72 7.93
N ALA A 138 9.08 4.23 7.90
CA ALA A 138 9.92 4.12 9.07
C ALA A 138 10.55 5.50 9.32
N LEU A 139 10.07 6.21 10.34
CA LEU A 139 10.72 7.43 10.81
C LEU A 139 11.91 7.02 11.66
N ASN A 140 13.08 6.93 11.04
CA ASN A 140 14.33 7.00 11.78
C ASN A 140 14.63 8.46 12.13
N GLN A 141 15.11 8.67 13.36
CA GLN A 141 15.47 9.94 14.01
C GLN A 141 14.34 10.61 14.81
N MET A 142 14.13 10.12 16.04
CA MET A 142 13.99 11.03 17.18
C MET A 142 15.33 11.75 17.34
N GLU A 143 15.40 13.04 17.02
CA GLU A 143 16.29 13.93 17.76
C GLU A 143 15.53 14.51 18.95
N MET A 144 16.26 14.63 20.06
CA MET A 144 15.85 14.78 21.46
C MET A 144 14.91 15.95 21.77
#